data_AF-A0A3A9A966-F1
#
_entry.id   AF-A0A3A9A966-F1
#
_cell.length_a   1.000
_cell.length_b   1.000
_cell.length_c   1.000
_cell.angle_alpha   90.00
_cell.angle_beta   90.00
_cell.angle_gamma   90.00
#
_symmetry.space_group_name_H-M   'P 1'
#
loop_
_entity.id
_entity.type
_entity.pdbx_description
1 polymer ?
#
loop_
_entity_poly.entity_id
_entity_poly.type
_entity_poly.pdbx_seq_one_letter_code
_entity_poly.pdbx_strand_id
1 'polypeptide(L)'
;MNYEVEDQYNVFIKDVETGLLSHELYLREDEYEDEYSHSVIDRGHVLLSERIRKYLHDKLPNQYCVFVDWCVRVMSVEMAEKKNISNYKNYIVK
;
A
#
# COMPACT_ATOMS: atom_id res chain seq x y z
N MET A 1 2.59 -15.91 -4.66
CA MET A 1 1.92 -14.66 -4.24
C MET A 1 1.72 -14.53 -2.73
N ASN A 2 1.27 -15.56 -2.00
CA ASN A 2 1.12 -15.42 -0.53
C ASN A 2 2.43 -15.09 0.20
N TYR A 3 3.56 -15.63 -0.27
CA TYR A 3 4.88 -15.32 0.27
C TYR A 3 5.26 -13.87 -0.01
N GLU A 4 5.06 -13.40 -1.24
CA GLU A 4 5.36 -12.04 -1.70
C GLU A 4 4.49 -11.02 -0.97
N VAL A 5 3.21 -11.34 -0.73
CA VAL A 5 2.32 -10.50 0.10
C VAL A 5 2.85 -10.39 1.53
N GLU A 6 3.33 -11.48 2.12
CA GLU A 6 3.91 -11.45 3.47
C GLU A 6 5.22 -10.64 3.50
N ASP A 7 6.10 -10.86 2.53
CA ASP A 7 7.37 -10.15 2.39
C ASP A 7 7.15 -8.64 2.24
N GLN A 8 6.27 -8.22 1.32
CA GLN A 8 5.91 -6.83 1.10
C GLN A 8 5.23 -6.20 2.33
N TYR A 9 4.42 -6.96 3.08
CA TYR A 9 3.88 -6.48 4.34
C TYR A 9 4.97 -6.25 5.40
N ASN A 10 5.98 -7.11 5.47
CA ASN A 10 7.11 -6.92 6.38
C ASN A 10 7.97 -5.70 6.00
N VAL A 11 8.14 -5.45 4.69
CA VAL A 11 8.77 -4.20 4.21
C VAL A 11 7.97 -2.99 4.68
N PHE A 12 6.64 -2.99 4.47
CA PHE A 12 5.76 -1.93 4.95
C PHE A 12 5.91 -1.67 6.46
N ILE A 13 5.93 -2.71 7.30
CA ILE A 13 6.12 -2.57 8.75
C ILE A 13 7.45 -1.88 9.06
N LYS A 14 8.53 -2.29 8.38
CA LYS A 14 9.86 -1.68 8.55
C LYS A 14 9.87 -0.20 8.12
N ASP A 15 9.18 0.15 7.05
CA ASP A 15 9.08 1.54 6.58
C ASP A 15 8.32 2.42 7.58
N VAL A 16 7.29 1.88 8.24
CA VAL A 16 6.59 2.55 9.35
C VAL A 16 7.57 2.79 10.50
N GLU A 17 8.28 1.75 10.95
CA GLU A 17 9.19 1.81 12.10
C GLU A 17 10.39 2.75 11.88
N THR A 18 10.84 2.87 10.64
CA THR A 18 11.97 3.74 10.25
C THR A 18 11.55 5.16 9.87
N GLY A 19 10.23 5.44 9.82
CA GLY A 19 9.69 6.76 9.43
C GLY A 19 9.85 7.08 7.95
N LEU A 20 10.11 6.08 7.11
CA LEU A 20 10.24 6.23 5.65
C LEU A 20 8.90 6.26 4.92
N LEU A 21 7.81 5.96 5.63
CA LEU A 21 6.46 5.91 5.07
C LEU A 21 5.93 7.30 4.69
N SER A 22 6.32 7.81 3.52
CA SER A 22 5.82 9.09 2.98
C SER A 22 5.12 8.90 1.64
N HIS A 23 5.67 8.06 0.75
CA HIS A 23 5.10 7.74 -0.54
C HIS A 23 5.73 6.46 -1.12
N GLU A 24 5.29 5.31 -0.61
CA GLU A 24 5.87 4.00 -0.95
C GLU A 24 4.93 3.17 -1.82
N LEU A 25 5.55 2.32 -2.64
CA LEU A 25 4.88 1.40 -3.56
C LEU A 25 5.25 -0.03 -3.17
N TYR A 26 4.24 -0.86 -3.00
CA TYR A 26 4.42 -2.27 -2.64
C TYR A 26 3.77 -3.16 -3.69
N LEU A 27 4.34 -4.34 -3.87
CA LEU A 27 3.84 -5.38 -4.78
C LEU A 27 3.54 -4.83 -6.19
N ARG A 28 4.55 -4.25 -6.86
CA ARG A 28 4.36 -3.64 -8.20
C ARG A 28 4.20 -4.74 -9.25
N GLU A 29 3.20 -4.64 -10.12
CA GLU A 29 2.84 -5.68 -11.09
C GLU A 29 4.02 -6.09 -12.00
N ASP A 30 4.82 -5.12 -12.45
CA ASP A 30 5.99 -5.33 -13.30
C ASP A 30 7.11 -6.16 -12.64
N GLU A 31 7.11 -6.29 -11.32
CA GLU A 31 8.09 -7.09 -10.57
C GLU A 31 7.69 -8.56 -10.46
N TYR A 32 6.46 -8.91 -10.83
CA TYR A 32 5.87 -10.23 -10.61
C TYR A 32 5.14 -10.81 -11.83
N GLU A 33 5.04 -10.05 -12.94
CA GLU A 33 4.29 -10.45 -14.14
C GLU A 33 4.95 -11.61 -14.91
N ASP A 34 6.26 -11.82 -14.73
CA ASP A 34 6.99 -12.97 -15.30
C ASP A 34 6.65 -14.29 -14.58
N GLU A 35 6.38 -14.24 -13.27
CA GLU A 35 6.09 -15.43 -12.44
C GLU A 35 4.59 -15.67 -12.22
N TYR A 36 3.76 -14.63 -12.28
CA TYR A 36 2.36 -14.68 -11.90
C TYR A 36 1.45 -14.03 -12.94
N SER A 37 0.30 -14.67 -13.22
CA SER A 37 -0.74 -14.02 -14.02
C SER A 37 -1.26 -12.75 -13.32
N HIS A 38 -1.74 -11.77 -14.09
CA HIS A 38 -2.27 -10.51 -13.54
C HIS A 38 -3.41 -10.77 -12.54
N SER A 39 -4.28 -11.75 -12.81
CA SER A 39 -5.35 -12.12 -11.86
C SER A 39 -4.85 -12.63 -10.50
N VAL A 40 -3.66 -13.20 -10.44
CA VAL A 40 -3.00 -13.63 -9.19
C VAL A 40 -2.41 -12.43 -8.48
N ILE A 41 -1.81 -11.51 -9.23
CA ILE A 41 -1.24 -10.25 -8.73
C ILE A 41 -2.36 -9.37 -8.13
N ASP A 42 -3.48 -9.19 -8.83
CA ASP A 42 -4.66 -8.45 -8.34
C ASP A 42 -5.14 -8.97 -6.98
N ARG A 43 -5.20 -10.30 -6.82
CA ARG A 43 -5.55 -10.92 -5.53
C ARG A 43 -4.51 -10.61 -4.45
N GLY A 44 -3.23 -10.58 -4.83
CA GLY A 44 -2.13 -10.14 -3.96
C GLY A 44 -2.29 -8.69 -3.51
N HIS A 45 -2.63 -7.78 -4.43
CA HIS A 45 -2.88 -6.37 -4.10
C HIS A 45 -4.03 -6.19 -3.12
N VAL A 46 -5.14 -6.91 -3.34
CA VAL A 46 -6.30 -6.88 -2.42
C VAL A 46 -5.86 -7.33 -1.02
N LEU A 47 -5.25 -8.52 -0.91
CA LEU A 47 -4.81 -9.07 0.37
C LEU A 47 -3.81 -8.16 1.11
N LEU A 48 -2.82 -7.64 0.39
CA LEU A 48 -1.82 -6.74 0.97
C LEU A 48 -2.47 -5.43 1.43
N SER A 49 -3.33 -4.83 0.61
CA SER A 49 -4.00 -3.57 0.94
C SER A 49 -4.93 -3.70 2.15
N GLU A 50 -5.64 -4.81 2.31
CA GLU A 50 -6.48 -5.07 3.49
C GLU A 50 -5.66 -5.12 4.78
N ARG A 51 -4.50 -5.82 4.75
CA ARG A 51 -3.60 -5.90 5.89
C ARG A 51 -3.00 -4.55 6.27
N ILE A 52 -2.52 -3.80 5.27
CA ILE A 52 -1.97 -2.46 5.47
C ILE A 52 -3.05 -1.52 6.03
N ARG A 53 -4.26 -1.51 5.44
CA ARG A 53 -5.38 -0.69 5.93
C ARG A 53 -5.73 -1.03 7.37
N LYS A 54 -5.79 -2.31 7.73
CA LYS A 54 -6.05 -2.73 9.11
C LYS A 54 -5.00 -2.18 10.08
N TYR A 55 -3.72 -2.34 9.74
CA TYR A 55 -2.64 -1.82 10.58
C TYR A 55 -2.72 -0.29 10.74
N LEU A 56 -2.91 0.44 9.63
CA LEU A 56 -2.99 1.90 9.64
C LEU A 56 -4.23 2.40 10.39
N HIS A 57 -5.38 1.75 10.27
CA HIS A 57 -6.56 2.05 11.09
C HIS A 57 -6.26 1.89 12.59
N ASP A 58 -5.65 0.77 12.96
CA ASP A 58 -5.43 0.42 14.37
C ASP A 58 -4.33 1.28 15.04
N LYS A 59 -3.35 1.78 14.26
CA LYS A 59 -2.15 2.46 14.78
C LYS A 59 -2.00 3.93 14.38
N LEU A 60 -2.44 4.29 13.18
CA LEU A 60 -2.15 5.56 12.52
C LEU A 60 -3.39 6.12 11.78
N PRO A 61 -4.56 6.19 12.44
CA PRO A 61 -5.82 6.55 11.78
C PRO A 61 -5.76 7.96 11.21
N ASN A 62 -6.37 8.16 10.04
CA ASN A 62 -6.45 9.41 9.30
C ASN A 62 -5.12 10.02 8.83
N GLN A 63 -3.99 9.33 9.00
CA GLN A 63 -2.67 9.86 8.61
C GLN A 63 -2.25 9.47 7.19
N TYR A 64 -2.82 8.38 6.66
CA TYR A 64 -2.38 7.76 5.41
C TYR A 64 -3.53 7.43 4.47
N CYS A 65 -3.25 7.50 3.18
CA CYS A 65 -4.08 7.02 2.09
C CYS A 65 -3.52 5.70 1.55
N VAL A 66 -4.40 4.76 1.21
CA VAL A 66 -4.03 3.53 0.51
C VAL A 66 -4.73 3.50 -0.84
N PHE A 67 -3.98 3.37 -1.92
CA PHE A 67 -4.48 3.23 -3.29
C PHE A 67 -4.10 1.86 -3.84
N VAL A 68 -4.97 1.27 -4.66
CA VAL A 68 -4.76 -0.03 -5.29
C VAL A 68 -5.00 0.11 -6.78
N ASP A 69 -4.01 -0.28 -7.57
CA ASP A 69 -3.98 -0.33 -9.03
C ASP A 69 -2.90 -1.37 -9.42
N TRP A 70 -2.06 -1.12 -10.42
CA TRP A 70 -0.83 -1.88 -10.70
C TRP A 70 0.18 -2.02 -9.53
N CYS A 71 -0.10 -1.42 -8.37
CA CYS A 71 0.60 -1.62 -7.10
C CYS A 71 -0.31 -1.28 -5.90
N VAL A 72 0.15 -1.61 -4.69
CA VAL A 72 -0.40 -1.06 -3.45
C VAL A 72 0.43 0.16 -3.05
N ARG A 73 -0.15 1.36 -3.17
CA ARG A 73 0.51 2.63 -2.83
C ARG A 73 0.05 3.11 -1.47
N VAL A 74 1.00 3.43 -0.59
CA VAL A 74 0.75 4.08 0.69
C VAL A 74 1.36 5.48 0.67
N MET A 75 0.55 6.49 0.98
CA MET A 75 0.97 7.89 0.93
C MET A 75 0.44 8.63 2.15
N SER A 76 1.26 9.48 2.78
CA SER A 76 0.74 10.33 3.86
C SER A 76 -0.29 11.31 3.32
N VAL A 77 -1.27 11.68 4.15
CA VAL A 77 -2.26 12.70 3.79
C VAL A 77 -1.59 14.02 3.39
N GLU A 78 -0.57 14.43 4.14
CA GLU A 78 0.23 15.62 3.83
C GLU A 78 0.87 15.53 2.42
N MET A 79 1.44 14.37 2.07
CA MET A 79 2.05 14.18 0.75
C MET A 79 1.00 14.16 -0.37
N ALA A 80 -0.18 13.58 -0.12
CA ALA A 80 -1.28 13.60 -1.07
C ALA A 80 -1.78 15.02 -1.37
N GLU A 81 -1.86 15.86 -0.32
CA GLU A 81 -2.19 17.28 -0.44
C GLU A 81 -1.09 18.04 -1.21
N LYS A 82 0.17 17.85 -0.83
CA LYS A 82 1.33 18.47 -1.48
C LYS A 82 1.42 18.13 -2.98
N LYS A 83 1.07 16.89 -3.35
CA LYS A 83 1.05 16.42 -4.73
C LYS A 83 -0.26 16.70 -5.47
N ASN A 84 -1.23 17.34 -4.81
CA ASN A 84 -2.56 17.64 -5.36
C ASN A 84 -3.25 16.40 -5.97
N ILE A 85 -3.15 15.26 -5.27
CA ILE A 85 -3.77 14.01 -5.70
C ILE A 85 -5.29 14.19 -5.65
N SER A 86 -5.96 14.02 -6.79
CA SER A 86 -7.41 14.14 -6.84
C SER A 86 -8.08 13.03 -6.04
N ASN A 87 -9.17 13.36 -5.33
CA ASN A 87 -9.99 12.42 -4.58
C ASN A 87 -9.25 11.61 -3.48
N TYR A 88 -8.04 11.99 -3.07
CA TYR A 88 -7.26 11.26 -2.04
C TYR A 88 -8.05 11.04 -0.73
N LYS A 89 -8.96 11.96 -0.40
CA LYS A 89 -9.83 11.89 0.78
C LYS A 89 -10.69 10.63 0.84
N ASN A 90 -11.01 10.02 -0.30
CA ASN A 90 -11.76 8.75 -0.37
C ASN A 90 -10.90 7.55 0.00
N TYR A 91 -9.58 7.70 -0.01
CA TYR A 91 -8.59 6.65 0.21
C TYR A 91 -7.92 6.74 1.58
N ILE A 92 -8.22 7.79 2.35
CA ILE A 92 -7.79 7.93 3.74
C ILE A 92 -8.29 6.73 4.54
N VAL A 93 -7.36 6.08 5.24
CA VAL A 93 -7.68 5.03 6.19
C VAL A 93 -8.18 5.70 7.47
N LYS A 94 -9.46 5.52 7.77
CA LYS A 94 -10.15 6.12 8.92
C LYS A 94 -10.21 5.13 10.03
#